data_AF-A0A0K1EDE2-F1
#
_entry.id   AF-A0A0K1EDE2-F1
#
_cell.length_a   1.000
_cell.length_b   1.000
_cell.length_c   1.000
_cell.angle_alpha   90.00
_cell.angle_beta   90.00
_cell.angle_gamma   90.00
#
_symmetry.space_group_name_H-M   'P 1'
#
loop_
_entity.id
_entity.type
_entity.pdbx_description
1 polymer ?
#
loop_
_entity_poly.entity_id
_entity_poly.type
_entity_poly.pdbx_seq_one_letter_code
_entity_poly.pdbx_strand_id
1 'polypeptide(L)'
;MRIRDKVVAASCLAVTACLLAPREAAAQVPSVQRDSNWGTVSDIAMVIGTSSVFLMPRVYYSDPEATVGWKGRWHVSMLAPALTMAMATVLVEVPIKNAAEGVRPGCTVDQTIASVSNSGCETFGGPSTHAFASWGATGTGLGIFLMDTFRYSGSRFNVGAFIGNVAVPLTASVFTTVGRAVGPGDSRPYEDGLQITAGALPGFFVGLGVGLAYAALQRPNCGYGNAVFCW
;
A
#
# COMPACT_ATOMS: atom_id res chain seq x y z
N MET A 1 -26.52 19.42 1.53
CA MET A 1 -25.14 19.15 1.07
C MET A 1 -25.10 17.83 0.34
N ARG A 2 -24.63 17.81 -0.91
CA ARG A 2 -24.51 16.59 -1.71
C ARG A 2 -23.35 15.74 -1.18
N ILE A 3 -23.38 14.43 -1.40
CA ILE A 3 -22.34 13.49 -0.94
C ILE A 3 -20.92 13.93 -1.37
N ARG A 4 -20.80 14.54 -2.56
CA ARG A 4 -19.53 15.10 -3.07
C ARG A 4 -18.96 16.20 -2.17
N ASP A 5 -19.81 17.06 -1.61
CA ASP A 5 -19.39 18.17 -0.75
C ASP A 5 -18.85 17.66 0.60
N LYS A 6 -19.42 16.55 1.10
CA LYS A 6 -18.97 15.89 2.33
C LYS A 6 -17.61 15.21 2.17
N VAL A 7 -17.37 14.57 1.01
CA VAL A 7 -16.10 13.89 0.72
C VAL A 7 -14.95 14.91 0.55
N VAL A 8 -15.20 16.03 -0.12
CA VAL A 8 -14.21 17.10 -0.29
C VAL A 8 -13.90 17.80 1.04
N ALA A 9 -14.92 18.07 1.86
CA ALA A 9 -14.70 18.68 3.18
C ALA A 9 -13.89 17.77 4.12
N ALA A 10 -14.18 16.47 4.13
CA ALA A 10 -13.45 15.50 4.95
C ALA A 10 -11.98 15.33 4.51
N SER A 11 -11.71 15.38 3.20
CA SER A 11 -10.35 15.28 2.67
C SER A 11 -9.52 16.54 2.94
N CYS A 12 -10.11 17.74 2.85
CA CYS A 12 -9.42 18.97 3.23
C CYS A 12 -9.11 19.04 4.73
N LEU A 13 -10.02 18.60 5.59
CA LEU A 13 -9.81 18.57 7.05
C LEU A 13 -8.66 17.62 7.46
N ALA A 14 -8.53 16.47 6.79
CA ALA A 14 -7.45 15.53 7.04
C ALA A 14 -6.06 16.09 6.66
N VAL A 15 -5.98 16.87 5.57
CA VAL A 15 -4.72 17.49 5.12
C VAL A 15 -4.29 18.61 6.08
N THR A 16 -5.21 19.45 6.54
CA THR A 16 -4.88 20.55 7.47
C THR A 16 -4.45 20.04 8.84
N ALA A 17 -5.00 18.91 9.31
CA ALA A 17 -4.58 18.29 10.56
C ALA A 17 -3.13 17.76 10.53
N CYS A 18 -2.62 17.39 9.35
CA CYS A 18 -1.24 16.91 9.20
C CYS A 18 -0.18 18.05 9.24
N LEU A 19 -0.59 19.30 9.01
CA LEU A 19 0.32 20.45 8.90
C LEU A 19 0.58 21.18 10.23
N LEU A 20 -0.14 20.83 11.31
CA LEU A 20 -0.12 21.58 12.58
C LEU A 20 0.62 20.86 13.73
N ALA A 21 1.30 19.75 13.47
CA ALA A 21 2.06 19.05 14.52
C ALA A 21 3.38 19.77 14.84
N PRO A 22 3.62 20.20 16.09
CA PRO A 22 4.86 20.85 16.51
C PRO A 22 6.04 19.86 16.46
N ARG A 23 7.24 20.38 16.16
CA ARG A 23 8.51 19.63 16.16
C ARG A 23 9.51 20.37 17.02
N GLU A 24 9.86 19.82 18.18
CA GLU A 24 11.01 20.28 18.97
C GLU A 24 12.05 19.15 19.03
N ALA A 25 13.32 19.51 18.95
CA ALA A 25 14.43 18.57 18.88
C ALA A 25 15.29 18.66 20.14
N ALA A 26 15.46 17.53 20.83
CA ALA A 26 16.50 17.32 21.84
C ALA A 26 17.44 16.21 21.38
N ALA A 27 18.75 16.44 21.49
CA ALA A 27 19.80 15.52 21.03
C ALA A 27 20.10 14.45 22.08
N GLN A 28 19.85 13.16 21.78
CA GLN A 28 20.28 12.02 22.60
C GLN A 28 20.65 10.80 21.74
N VAL A 29 21.33 9.82 22.36
CA VAL A 29 21.94 8.63 21.73
C VAL A 29 20.88 7.60 21.30
N PRO A 30 21.01 6.93 20.14
CA PRO A 30 20.03 5.94 19.65
C PRO A 30 19.81 4.77 20.63
N SER A 31 18.57 4.49 21.00
CA SER A 31 18.19 3.32 21.83
C SER A 31 17.79 2.10 21.00
N VAL A 32 17.34 2.30 19.75
CA VAL A 32 17.01 1.23 18.80
C VAL A 32 17.58 1.60 17.43
N GLN A 33 18.67 0.94 17.02
CA GLN A 33 19.20 1.11 15.66
C GLN A 33 18.38 0.21 14.70
N ARG A 34 18.21 0.60 13.44
CA ARG A 34 17.66 -0.27 12.37
C ARG A 34 18.81 -0.76 11.50
N ASP A 35 18.76 -2.02 11.07
CA ASP A 35 19.73 -2.52 10.08
C ASP A 35 19.51 -1.78 8.77
N SER A 36 20.57 -1.14 8.26
CA SER A 36 20.47 -0.32 7.06
C SER A 36 20.13 -1.16 5.83
N ASN A 37 20.64 -2.39 5.73
CA ASN A 37 20.38 -3.27 4.60
C ASN A 37 18.93 -3.74 4.60
N TRP A 38 18.41 -4.23 5.73
CA TRP A 38 17.01 -4.62 5.86
C TRP A 38 16.05 -3.43 5.73
N GLY A 39 16.50 -2.26 6.18
CA GLY A 39 15.83 -0.98 5.89
C GLY A 39 15.63 -0.79 4.40
N THR A 40 16.73 -0.76 3.65
CA THR A 40 16.73 -0.60 2.21
C THR A 40 15.94 -1.70 1.49
N VAL A 41 16.10 -2.97 1.88
CA VAL A 41 15.36 -4.09 1.28
C VAL A 41 13.86 -3.90 1.44
N SER A 42 13.39 -3.54 2.63
CA SER A 42 11.96 -3.33 2.88
C SER A 42 11.40 -2.14 2.09
N ASP A 43 12.16 -1.06 1.95
CA ASP A 43 11.73 0.14 1.23
C ASP A 43 11.65 -0.15 -0.27
N ILE A 44 12.68 -0.80 -0.83
CA ILE A 44 12.70 -1.23 -2.24
C ILE A 44 11.57 -2.22 -2.50
N ALA A 45 11.37 -3.21 -1.64
CA ALA A 45 10.32 -4.19 -1.80
C ALA A 45 8.94 -3.52 -1.79
N MET A 46 8.68 -2.62 -0.84
CA MET A 46 7.43 -1.85 -0.78
C MET A 46 7.22 -1.02 -2.06
N VAL A 47 8.24 -0.32 -2.55
CA VAL A 47 8.17 0.47 -3.80
C VAL A 47 7.89 -0.43 -5.00
N ILE A 48 8.58 -1.56 -5.13
CA ILE A 48 8.34 -2.52 -6.23
C ILE A 48 6.90 -3.04 -6.17
N GLY A 49 6.44 -3.52 -5.01
CA GLY A 49 5.10 -4.09 -4.88
C GLY A 49 3.98 -3.09 -5.11
N THR A 50 4.14 -1.85 -4.63
CA THR A 50 3.15 -0.78 -4.87
C THR A 50 3.17 -0.33 -6.33
N SER A 51 4.35 -0.11 -6.90
CA SER A 51 4.49 0.32 -8.30
C SER A 51 4.00 -0.73 -9.30
N SER A 52 4.21 -2.02 -9.04
CA SER A 52 3.89 -3.08 -10.00
C SER A 52 2.41 -3.14 -10.31
N VAL A 53 1.53 -2.91 -9.32
CA VAL A 53 0.08 -2.99 -9.50
C VAL A 53 -0.46 -1.77 -10.24
N PHE A 54 0.05 -0.57 -9.95
CA PHE A 54 -0.45 0.68 -10.55
C PHE A 54 0.19 0.99 -11.90
N LEU A 55 1.36 0.41 -12.18
CA LEU A 55 2.08 0.56 -13.44
C LEU A 55 2.01 -0.71 -14.31
N MET A 56 1.15 -1.68 -14.03
CA MET A 56 0.96 -2.79 -14.97
C MET A 56 -0.23 -2.49 -15.88
N PRO A 57 -0.15 -2.76 -17.19
CA PRO A 57 -1.35 -2.82 -18.01
C PRO A 57 -2.28 -3.94 -17.51
N ARG A 58 -3.60 -3.72 -17.59
CA ARG A 58 -4.57 -4.79 -17.36
C ARG A 58 -4.53 -5.74 -18.53
N VAL A 59 -4.24 -7.01 -18.26
CA VAL A 59 -4.15 -8.06 -19.26
C VAL A 59 -5.37 -8.96 -19.15
N TYR A 60 -6.13 -9.08 -20.24
CA TYR A 60 -7.38 -9.86 -20.27
C TYR A 60 -7.57 -10.53 -21.63
N TYR A 61 -8.45 -11.54 -21.68
CA TYR A 61 -8.88 -12.16 -22.92
C TYR A 61 -9.96 -11.28 -23.57
N SER A 62 -9.71 -10.80 -24.80
CA SER A 62 -10.70 -10.00 -25.53
C SER A 62 -11.80 -10.90 -26.08
N ASP A 63 -13.05 -10.52 -25.87
CA ASP A 63 -14.21 -11.15 -26.53
C ASP A 63 -14.14 -10.99 -28.06
N PRO A 64 -14.79 -11.92 -28.81
CA PRO A 64 -14.57 -12.16 -30.24
C PRO A 64 -15.00 -11.03 -31.19
N GLU A 65 -15.57 -9.93 -30.70
CA GLU A 65 -16.07 -8.84 -31.57
C GLU A 65 -14.97 -7.89 -32.07
N ALA A 66 -13.77 -7.88 -31.47
CA ALA A 66 -12.77 -6.83 -31.75
C ALA A 66 -11.30 -7.27 -31.91
N THR A 67 -11.00 -8.59 -31.95
CA THR A 67 -9.74 -9.29 -32.33
C THR A 67 -9.50 -10.46 -31.36
N VAL A 68 -9.22 -11.65 -31.89
CA VAL A 68 -8.91 -12.83 -31.07
C VAL A 68 -7.51 -12.70 -30.45
N GLY A 69 -7.39 -12.77 -29.12
CA GLY A 69 -6.09 -12.76 -28.42
C GLY A 69 -6.11 -12.14 -27.03
N TRP A 70 -4.92 -11.97 -26.46
CA TRP A 70 -4.68 -11.26 -25.21
C TRP A 70 -4.45 -9.77 -25.50
N LYS A 71 -5.03 -8.88 -24.68
CA LYS A 71 -4.80 -7.44 -24.77
C LYS A 71 -4.28 -6.93 -23.44
N GLY A 72 -3.23 -6.12 -23.48
CA GLY A 72 -2.73 -5.36 -22.35
C GLY A 72 -3.01 -3.87 -22.57
N ARG A 73 -3.73 -3.22 -21.65
CA ARG A 73 -4.04 -1.79 -21.74
C ARG A 73 -3.73 -1.04 -20.47
N TRP A 74 -3.20 0.17 -20.64
CA TRP A 74 -2.92 1.09 -19.54
C TRP A 74 -4.13 1.95 -19.30
N HIS A 75 -4.46 2.19 -18.04
CA HIS A 75 -5.60 3.04 -17.67
C HIS A 75 -5.09 4.22 -16.86
N VAL A 76 -5.29 5.44 -17.36
CA VAL A 76 -4.96 6.67 -16.62
C VAL A 76 -5.80 6.73 -15.33
N SER A 77 -7.00 6.15 -15.35
CA SER A 77 -7.85 5.94 -14.17
C SER A 77 -7.21 5.11 -13.06
N MET A 78 -6.08 4.40 -13.28
CA MET A 78 -5.29 3.79 -12.20
C MET A 78 -4.70 4.79 -11.21
N LEU A 79 -4.64 6.08 -11.57
CA LEU A 79 -4.25 7.13 -10.64
C LEU A 79 -5.23 7.25 -9.45
N ALA A 80 -6.52 7.03 -9.68
CA ALA A 80 -7.52 7.11 -8.61
C ALA A 80 -7.32 6.04 -7.51
N PRO A 81 -7.21 4.73 -7.81
CA PRO A 81 -6.90 3.73 -6.79
C PRO A 81 -5.50 3.93 -6.19
N ALA A 82 -4.50 4.38 -6.97
CA ALA A 82 -3.17 4.70 -6.43
C ALA A 82 -3.21 5.80 -5.37
N LEU A 83 -3.88 6.93 -5.66
CA LEU A 83 -4.07 8.02 -4.70
C LEU A 83 -4.91 7.59 -3.50
N THR A 84 -5.93 6.75 -3.72
CA THR A 84 -6.75 6.21 -2.63
C THR A 84 -5.89 5.41 -1.65
N MET A 85 -5.03 4.52 -2.15
CA MET A 85 -4.14 3.73 -1.31
C MET A 85 -3.05 4.57 -0.64
N ALA A 86 -2.51 5.58 -1.34
CA ALA A 86 -1.56 6.53 -0.75
C ALA A 86 -2.20 7.30 0.43
N MET A 87 -3.42 7.82 0.25
CA MET A 87 -4.14 8.50 1.32
C MET A 87 -4.48 7.57 2.48
N ALA A 88 -4.92 6.34 2.20
CA ALA A 88 -5.16 5.35 3.24
C ALA A 88 -3.88 5.05 4.05
N THR A 89 -2.73 4.98 3.38
CA THR A 89 -1.42 4.78 4.02
C THR A 89 -1.03 5.96 4.90
N VAL A 90 -1.28 7.20 4.48
CA VAL A 90 -1.04 8.40 5.30
C VAL A 90 -1.94 8.42 6.54
N LEU A 91 -3.19 7.97 6.44
CA LEU A 91 -4.08 7.83 7.60
C LEU A 91 -3.56 6.79 8.60
N VAL A 92 -2.89 5.74 8.13
CA VAL A 92 -2.22 4.78 9.02
C VAL A 92 -1.04 5.45 9.71
N GLU A 93 -0.18 6.15 8.97
CA GLU A 93 1.05 6.74 9.50
C GLU A 93 0.80 7.83 10.56
N VAL A 94 -0.21 8.69 10.34
CA VAL A 94 -0.38 9.90 11.16
C VAL A 94 -1.45 9.68 12.24
N PRO A 95 -2.76 9.70 11.95
CA PRO A 95 -3.76 9.66 13.01
C PRO A 95 -3.86 8.30 13.69
N ILE A 96 -3.74 7.18 12.96
CA ILE A 96 -3.98 5.85 13.55
C ILE A 96 -2.82 5.44 14.46
N LYS A 97 -1.56 5.60 14.03
CA LYS A 97 -0.40 5.33 14.87
C LYS A 97 -0.39 6.18 16.14
N ASN A 98 -0.70 7.48 16.02
CA ASN A 98 -0.76 8.37 17.18
C ASN A 98 -1.88 8.01 18.15
N ALA A 99 -3.01 7.47 17.67
CA ALA A 99 -4.10 7.04 18.53
C ALA A 99 -3.87 5.65 19.15
N ALA A 100 -3.18 4.75 18.44
CA ALA A 100 -2.89 3.40 18.91
C ALA A 100 -1.70 3.34 19.87
N GLU A 101 -0.82 4.34 19.82
CA GLU A 101 0.37 4.50 20.67
C GLU A 101 1.26 3.24 20.72
N GLY A 102 1.26 2.46 19.63
CA GLY A 102 2.02 1.21 19.55
C GLY A 102 3.52 1.47 19.48
N VAL A 103 4.21 1.41 20.62
CA VAL A 103 5.66 1.66 20.70
C VAL A 103 6.47 0.56 20.01
N ARG A 104 7.59 0.92 19.38
CA ARG A 104 8.50 -0.06 18.80
C ARG A 104 9.17 -0.89 19.89
N PRO A 105 9.59 -2.14 19.60
CA PRO A 105 10.35 -2.95 20.53
C PRO A 105 11.59 -2.19 21.05
N GLY A 106 11.73 -2.06 22.37
CA GLY A 106 12.84 -1.35 23.01
C GLY A 106 12.60 0.15 23.26
N CYS A 107 11.48 0.71 22.83
CA CYS A 107 11.09 2.10 23.08
C CYS A 107 10.05 2.21 24.21
N THR A 108 10.06 3.32 24.94
CA THR A 108 8.97 3.67 25.88
C THR A 108 8.02 4.70 25.28
N VAL A 109 6.80 4.79 25.85
CA VAL A 109 5.80 5.78 25.42
C VAL A 109 6.33 7.20 25.62
N ASP A 110 6.96 7.48 26.77
CA ASP A 110 7.52 8.80 27.07
C ASP A 110 8.62 9.22 26.08
N GLN A 111 9.49 8.28 25.68
CA GLN A 111 10.51 8.54 24.66
C GLN A 111 9.89 8.87 23.29
N THR A 112 8.76 8.24 22.97
CA THR A 112 8.07 8.41 21.69
C THR A 112 7.30 9.71 21.64
N ILE A 113 6.59 10.06 22.72
CA ILE A 113 5.86 11.34 22.85
C ILE A 113 6.82 12.52 22.85
N ALA A 114 7.97 12.40 23.53
CA ALA A 114 9.01 13.43 23.54
C ALA A 114 9.74 13.58 22.20
N SER A 115 9.44 12.72 21.20
CA SER A 115 10.05 12.72 19.85
C SER A 115 11.57 12.88 19.91
N VAL A 116 12.22 12.09 20.76
CA VAL A 116 13.66 12.24 21.01
C VAL A 116 14.42 11.97 19.72
N SER A 117 15.06 13.01 19.17
CA SER A 117 15.74 12.94 17.88
C SER A 117 16.92 11.97 17.92
N ASN A 118 17.11 11.21 16.84
CA ASN A 118 18.10 10.15 16.66
C ASN A 118 17.97 8.97 17.65
N SER A 119 16.87 8.86 18.40
CA SER A 119 16.66 7.74 19.32
C SER A 119 16.27 6.43 18.61
N GLY A 120 15.72 6.51 17.39
CA GLY A 120 15.04 5.40 16.71
C GLY A 120 13.61 5.15 17.20
N CYS A 121 13.18 5.90 18.24
CA CYS A 121 11.87 5.87 18.88
C CYS A 121 11.05 7.14 18.60
N GLU A 122 11.39 7.90 17.55
CA GLU A 122 10.80 9.21 17.25
C GLU A 122 9.30 9.15 16.90
N THR A 123 8.84 7.97 16.47
CA THR A 123 7.45 7.72 16.06
C THR A 123 6.97 6.40 16.62
N PHE A 124 5.66 6.27 16.81
CA PHE A 124 5.04 4.98 17.06
C PHE A 124 5.34 3.98 15.92
N GLY A 125 5.48 2.72 16.27
CA GLY A 125 5.74 1.59 15.37
C GLY A 125 4.48 0.89 14.87
N GLY A 126 3.42 0.85 15.69
CA GLY A 126 2.19 0.13 15.40
C GLY A 126 1.01 1.04 15.09
N PRO A 127 0.19 0.74 14.07
CA PRO A 127 0.34 -0.33 13.07
C PRO A 127 1.40 -0.04 11.99
N SER A 128 2.00 -1.09 11.40
CA SER A 128 3.06 -0.96 10.39
C SER A 128 2.55 -0.38 9.07
N THR A 129 2.96 0.84 8.76
CA THR A 129 2.61 1.53 7.51
C THR A 129 3.21 0.88 6.28
N HIS A 130 4.46 0.39 6.38
CA HIS A 130 5.12 -0.36 5.29
C HIS A 130 4.34 -1.62 4.96
N ALA A 131 3.94 -2.38 5.99
CA ALA A 131 3.12 -3.58 5.80
C ALA A 131 1.73 -3.22 5.24
N PHE A 132 1.10 -2.15 5.73
CA PHE A 132 -0.19 -1.68 5.19
C PHE A 132 -0.09 -1.35 3.70
N ALA A 133 0.94 -0.58 3.29
CA ALA A 133 1.12 -0.17 1.91
C ALA A 133 1.41 -1.37 0.98
N SER A 134 2.34 -2.25 1.36
CA SER A 134 2.72 -3.39 0.52
C SER A 134 1.58 -4.41 0.39
N TRP A 135 0.96 -4.79 1.51
CA TRP A 135 -0.16 -5.73 1.51
C TRP A 135 -1.41 -5.11 0.88
N GLY A 136 -1.59 -3.79 1.00
CA GLY A 136 -2.59 -3.04 0.26
C GLY A 136 -2.42 -3.15 -1.24
N ALA A 137 -1.20 -3.00 -1.76
CA ALA A 137 -0.94 -3.23 -3.17
C ALA A 137 -1.25 -4.68 -3.58
N THR A 138 -0.85 -5.68 -2.77
CA THR A 138 -1.20 -7.09 -3.00
C THR A 138 -2.70 -7.31 -3.07
N GLY A 139 -3.46 -6.74 -2.14
CA GLY A 139 -4.91 -6.78 -2.15
C GLY A 139 -5.48 -6.15 -3.41
N THR A 140 -5.04 -4.95 -3.77
CA THR A 140 -5.50 -4.23 -4.98
C THR A 140 -5.27 -5.04 -6.24
N GLY A 141 -4.06 -5.58 -6.41
CA GLY A 141 -3.75 -6.39 -7.57
C GLY A 141 -4.56 -7.69 -7.60
N LEU A 142 -4.71 -8.38 -6.45
CA LEU A 142 -5.59 -9.55 -6.38
C LEU A 142 -7.04 -9.21 -6.75
N GLY A 143 -7.57 -8.09 -6.29
CA GLY A 143 -8.92 -7.62 -6.63
C GLY A 143 -9.10 -7.38 -8.12
N ILE A 144 -8.11 -6.72 -8.75
CA ILE A 144 -8.09 -6.51 -10.20
C ILE A 144 -8.07 -7.85 -10.93
N PHE A 145 -7.15 -8.74 -10.55
CA PHE A 145 -6.98 -10.04 -11.17
C PHE A 145 -8.24 -10.90 -11.10
N LEU A 146 -8.88 -10.98 -9.92
CA LEU A 146 -10.11 -11.75 -9.74
C LEU A 146 -11.24 -11.19 -10.61
N MET A 147 -11.40 -9.87 -10.63
CA MET A 147 -12.46 -9.23 -11.41
C MET A 147 -12.23 -9.39 -12.92
N ASP A 148 -11.00 -9.23 -13.39
CA ASP A 148 -10.62 -9.43 -14.79
C ASP A 148 -10.76 -10.88 -15.24
N THR A 149 -10.44 -11.83 -14.35
CA THR A 149 -10.58 -13.26 -14.64
C THR A 149 -12.05 -13.64 -14.75
N PHE A 150 -12.86 -13.33 -13.72
CA PHE A 150 -14.24 -13.83 -13.66
C PHE A 150 -15.21 -13.03 -14.54
N ARG A 151 -15.07 -11.71 -14.64
CA ARG A 151 -16.03 -10.89 -15.39
C ARG A 151 -15.64 -10.68 -16.84
N TYR A 152 -14.35 -10.43 -17.11
CA TYR A 152 -13.91 -9.97 -18.44
C TYR A 152 -13.18 -11.03 -19.24
N SER A 153 -12.70 -12.11 -18.62
CA SER A 153 -11.97 -13.19 -19.30
C SER A 153 -12.75 -14.51 -19.37
N GLY A 154 -14.03 -14.52 -18.98
CA GLY A 154 -14.85 -15.74 -18.97
C GLY A 154 -14.23 -16.87 -18.13
N SER A 155 -13.64 -16.53 -16.98
CA SER A 155 -12.92 -17.44 -16.08
C SER A 155 -11.63 -18.06 -16.64
N ARG A 156 -11.10 -17.54 -17.74
CA ARG A 156 -9.81 -17.97 -18.28
C ARG A 156 -8.67 -17.31 -17.51
N PHE A 157 -7.77 -18.15 -16.99
CA PHE A 157 -6.60 -17.69 -16.26
C PHE A 157 -5.56 -17.07 -17.21
N ASN A 158 -5.07 -15.88 -16.88
CA ASN A 158 -3.98 -15.22 -17.61
C ASN A 158 -2.72 -15.15 -16.74
N VAL A 159 -1.66 -15.84 -17.17
CA VAL A 159 -0.39 -15.92 -16.43
C VAL A 159 0.27 -14.56 -16.27
N GLY A 160 0.27 -13.73 -17.32
CA GLY A 160 0.85 -12.38 -17.27
C GLY A 160 0.12 -11.51 -16.25
N ALA A 161 -1.21 -11.48 -16.31
CA ALA A 161 -2.06 -10.76 -15.36
C ALA A 161 -1.82 -11.21 -13.92
N PHE A 162 -1.73 -12.52 -13.69
CA PHE A 162 -1.45 -13.09 -12.36
C PHE A 162 -0.07 -12.69 -11.84
N ILE A 163 0.97 -12.76 -12.67
CA ILE A 163 2.34 -12.43 -12.23
C ILE A 163 2.41 -10.97 -11.76
N GLY A 164 1.94 -10.02 -12.57
CA GLY A 164 2.10 -8.61 -12.23
C GLY A 164 1.11 -8.09 -11.18
N ASN A 165 -0.12 -8.63 -11.13
CA ASN A 165 -1.12 -8.20 -10.14
C ASN A 165 -1.10 -9.01 -8.84
N VAL A 166 -0.53 -10.22 -8.82
CA VAL A 166 -0.57 -11.08 -7.63
C VAL A 166 0.83 -11.50 -7.19
N ALA A 167 1.58 -12.18 -8.05
CA ALA A 167 2.85 -12.79 -7.64
C ALA A 167 3.90 -11.76 -7.19
N VAL A 168 4.17 -10.75 -8.04
CA VAL A 168 5.14 -9.68 -7.74
C VAL A 168 4.78 -8.91 -6.46
N PRO A 169 3.56 -8.35 -6.30
CA PRO A 169 3.23 -7.59 -5.10
C PRO A 169 3.16 -8.46 -3.85
N LEU A 170 2.71 -9.72 -3.96
CA LEU A 170 2.73 -10.66 -2.84
C LEU A 170 4.16 -10.94 -2.37
N THR A 171 5.06 -11.28 -3.29
CA THR A 171 6.47 -11.53 -2.96
C THR A 171 7.11 -10.28 -2.34
N ALA A 172 6.89 -9.11 -2.94
CA ALA A 172 7.34 -7.83 -2.39
C ALA A 172 6.80 -7.56 -0.97
N SER A 173 5.55 -7.92 -0.70
CA SER A 173 4.94 -7.77 0.64
C SER A 173 5.56 -8.69 1.66
N VAL A 174 5.90 -9.93 1.28
CA VAL A 174 6.64 -10.85 2.15
C VAL A 174 8.01 -10.28 2.49
N PHE A 175 8.78 -9.80 1.51
CA PHE A 175 10.08 -9.17 1.77
C PHE A 175 9.96 -7.90 2.61
N THR A 176 8.90 -7.11 2.40
CA THR A 176 8.60 -5.95 3.23
C THR A 176 8.38 -6.38 4.68
N THR A 177 7.48 -7.34 4.93
CA THR A 177 7.24 -7.90 6.27
C THR A 177 8.51 -8.41 6.93
N VAL A 178 9.32 -9.21 6.22
CA VAL A 178 10.58 -9.74 6.77
C VAL A 178 11.55 -8.61 7.12
N GLY A 179 11.73 -7.63 6.23
CA GLY A 179 12.59 -6.48 6.51
C GLY A 179 12.07 -5.53 7.60
N ARG A 180 10.82 -5.66 8.03
CA ARG A 180 10.28 -5.01 9.23
C ARG A 180 10.46 -5.86 10.50
N ALA A 181 10.42 -7.18 10.37
CA ALA A 181 10.57 -8.12 11.47
C ALA A 181 12.04 -8.32 11.91
N VAL A 182 13.03 -7.97 11.09
CA VAL A 182 14.46 -8.11 11.43
C VAL A 182 15.02 -6.79 11.99
N GLY A 183 15.64 -6.81 13.18
CA GLY A 183 16.43 -5.70 13.72
C GLY A 183 17.95 -5.93 13.58
N PRO A 184 18.78 -4.88 13.74
CA PRO A 184 20.24 -4.97 13.59
C PRO A 184 20.93 -5.51 14.82
N GLY A 185 21.97 -6.32 14.61
CA GLY A 185 23.06 -6.58 15.56
C GLY A 185 22.69 -7.35 16.84
N ASP A 186 21.41 -7.35 17.21
CA ASP A 186 20.79 -8.09 18.29
C ASP A 186 19.51 -8.72 17.73
N SER A 187 19.14 -9.90 18.23
CA SER A 187 18.04 -10.73 17.75
C SER A 187 16.62 -10.15 17.97
N ARG A 188 16.50 -8.83 18.15
CA ARG A 188 15.24 -8.14 18.44
C ARG A 188 14.64 -7.56 17.16
N PRO A 189 13.32 -7.68 16.95
CA PRO A 189 12.66 -7.18 15.75
C PRO A 189 12.53 -5.65 15.75
N TYR A 190 12.56 -5.02 14.57
CA TYR A 190 12.34 -3.58 14.41
C TYR A 190 10.86 -3.18 14.59
N GLU A 191 9.93 -4.03 14.13
CA GLU A 191 8.50 -3.98 14.45
C GLU A 191 8.05 -5.34 14.97
N ASP A 192 7.18 -5.35 15.98
CA ASP A 192 6.62 -6.60 16.49
C ASP A 192 5.63 -7.23 15.50
N GLY A 193 5.49 -8.55 15.54
CA GLY A 193 4.59 -9.30 14.67
C GLY A 193 3.14 -8.80 14.72
N LEU A 194 2.68 -8.33 15.89
CA LEU A 194 1.36 -7.71 16.03
C LEU A 194 1.26 -6.40 15.23
N GLN A 195 2.29 -5.55 15.28
CA GLN A 195 2.32 -4.26 14.57
C GLN A 195 2.31 -4.47 13.06
N ILE A 196 3.08 -5.45 12.60
CA ILE A 196 3.12 -5.86 11.19
C ILE A 196 1.75 -6.39 10.77
N THR A 197 1.17 -7.32 11.52
CA THR A 197 -0.11 -7.95 11.18
C THR A 197 -1.26 -6.95 11.20
N ALA A 198 -1.26 -6.02 12.17
CA ALA A 198 -2.22 -4.94 12.28
C ALA A 198 -2.13 -3.92 11.13
N GLY A 199 -0.98 -3.81 10.45
CA GLY A 199 -0.87 -3.08 9.18
C GLY A 199 -1.27 -3.93 7.98
N ALA A 200 -0.74 -5.15 7.90
CA ALA A 200 -0.87 -6.05 6.76
C ALA A 200 -2.33 -6.44 6.46
N LEU A 201 -3.09 -6.90 7.46
CA LEU A 201 -4.45 -7.39 7.24
C LEU A 201 -5.41 -6.27 6.79
N PRO A 202 -5.50 -5.11 7.48
CA PRO A 202 -6.33 -4.01 7.01
C PRO A 202 -5.87 -3.50 5.64
N GLY A 203 -4.55 -3.41 5.41
CA GLY A 203 -3.98 -3.05 4.12
C GLY A 203 -4.51 -3.95 3.02
N PHE A 204 -4.34 -5.27 3.17
CA PHE A 204 -4.81 -6.27 2.21
C PHE A 204 -6.30 -6.13 1.89
N PHE A 205 -7.18 -6.04 2.90
CA PHE A 205 -8.62 -5.98 2.65
C PHE A 205 -9.08 -4.64 2.06
N VAL A 206 -8.49 -3.51 2.50
CA VAL A 206 -8.75 -2.20 1.88
C VAL A 206 -8.29 -2.21 0.43
N GLY A 207 -7.08 -2.72 0.18
CA GLY A 207 -6.53 -2.89 -1.15
C GLY A 207 -7.45 -3.74 -2.04
N LEU A 208 -7.88 -4.90 -1.54
CA LEU A 208 -8.78 -5.81 -2.25
C LEU A 208 -10.09 -5.13 -2.64
N GLY A 209 -10.70 -4.39 -1.71
CA GLY A 209 -11.91 -3.61 -1.98
C GLY A 209 -11.69 -2.55 -3.06
N VAL A 210 -10.59 -1.80 -2.98
CA VAL A 210 -10.23 -0.78 -3.98
C VAL A 210 -9.99 -1.41 -5.36
N GLY A 211 -9.25 -2.52 -5.42
CA GLY A 211 -8.97 -3.24 -6.67
C GLY A 211 -10.22 -3.80 -7.32
N LEU A 212 -11.08 -4.46 -6.54
CA LEU A 212 -12.38 -4.95 -7.01
C LEU A 212 -13.27 -3.81 -7.52
N ALA A 213 -13.40 -2.73 -6.74
CA ALA A 213 -14.23 -1.58 -7.12
C ALA A 213 -13.73 -0.92 -8.40
N TYR A 214 -12.42 -0.67 -8.49
CA TYR A 214 -11.80 -0.11 -9.68
C TYR A 214 -12.04 -1.02 -10.91
N ALA A 215 -11.73 -2.31 -10.80
CA ALA A 215 -11.86 -3.24 -11.91
C ALA A 215 -13.33 -3.47 -12.31
N ALA A 216 -14.28 -3.37 -11.38
CA ALA A 216 -15.70 -3.48 -11.64
C ALA A 216 -16.28 -2.27 -12.37
N LEU A 217 -15.81 -1.07 -12.04
CA LEU A 217 -16.27 0.19 -12.60
C LEU A 217 -15.61 0.49 -13.94
N GLN A 218 -14.33 0.13 -14.08
CA GLN A 218 -13.57 0.39 -15.27
C GLN A 218 -13.41 -0.87 -16.10
N ARG A 219 -14.02 -0.89 -17.30
CA ARG A 219 -13.80 -1.98 -18.25
C ARG A 219 -12.34 -1.97 -18.70
N PRO A 220 -11.70 -3.13 -18.90
CA PRO A 220 -10.30 -3.17 -19.33
C PRO A 220 -10.08 -2.79 -20.81
N ASN A 221 -11.15 -2.52 -21.56
CA ASN A 221 -11.09 -2.12 -22.97
C ASN A 221 -11.26 -0.60 -23.15
N CYS A 222 -10.45 0.03 -24.01
CA CYS A 222 -10.55 1.48 -24.34
C CYS A 222 -11.72 1.83 -25.30
N GLY A 223 -12.78 1.02 -25.36
CA GLY A 223 -13.82 1.13 -26.40
C GLY A 223 -13.33 0.67 -27.79
N TYR A 224 -13.88 1.26 -28.85
CA TYR A 224 -13.61 0.88 -30.26
C TYR A 224 -12.19 1.25 -30.78
N GLY A 225 -11.32 1.80 -29.93
CA GLY A 225 -9.97 2.20 -30.30
C GLY A 225 -8.90 1.11 -30.08
N ASN A 226 -7.93 1.03 -31.00
CA ASN A 226 -6.67 0.28 -30.82
C ASN A 226 -5.66 1.02 -29.91
N ALA A 227 -6.12 1.93 -29.05
CA ALA A 227 -5.25 2.71 -28.17
C ALA A 227 -4.63 1.86 -27.06
N VAL A 228 -3.33 2.02 -26.82
CA VAL A 228 -2.62 1.35 -25.71
C VAL A 228 -3.00 1.95 -24.34
N PHE A 229 -3.43 3.21 -24.33
CA PHE A 229 -3.84 3.97 -23.15
C PHE A 229 -5.34 4.27 -23.18
N CYS A 230 -6.03 3.94 -22.09
CA CYS A 230 -7.44 4.19 -21.82
C CYS A 230 -7.58 5.27 -20.74
N TRP A 231 -8.68 6.02 -20.79
CA TRP A 231 -9.10 6.93 -19.73
C TRP A 231 -10.02 6.22 -18.74
#